data_AF-A0A3D0S4T5-F1
#
_entry.id   AF-A0A3D0S4T5-F1
#
_cell.length_a   1.000
_cell.length_b   1.000
_cell.length_c   1.000
_cell.angle_alpha   90.00
_cell.angle_beta   90.00
_cell.angle_gamma   90.00
#
_symmetry.space_group_name_H-M   'P 1'
#
loop_
_entity.id
_entity.type
_entity.pdbx_description
1 polymer ?
#
loop_
_entity_poly.entity_id
_entity_poly.type
_entity_poly.pdbx_seq_one_letter_code
_entity_poly.pdbx_strand_id
1 'polypeptide(L)'
;MTTSTRERGDPVNAEQRDAEFLAELLEALPSLVAFVDRDERTRYVNRAVRVWIGREPEDCVGMTLREFLGDDAYALVRDHVAAASAGRRQSFRRATVLPGGEVVHALTEYVPRWREGRPDGFTVLVTDVTGQERAELALAEDQLLVRELRSRSRTAATLTDDVLQELFAISLHLERLRRFPEEAWTVADKAIGSLSGTIETLRSTVKHLVADVERRPPEPGGGRDG
;
A
#
# COMPACT_ATOMS: atom_id res chain seq x y z
N MET A 1 -29.44 -8.73 -61.30
CA MET A 1 -28.18 -8.18 -60.74
C MET A 1 -28.45 -6.77 -60.27
N THR A 2 -28.89 -6.61 -59.03
CA THR A 2 -29.09 -5.30 -58.38
C THR A 2 -27.88 -5.01 -57.51
N THR A 3 -27.17 -3.95 -57.88
CA THR A 3 -26.03 -3.39 -57.18
C THR A 3 -26.46 -2.95 -55.77
N SER A 4 -25.91 -3.63 -54.77
CA SER A 4 -26.03 -3.26 -53.37
C SER A 4 -25.27 -1.95 -53.13
N THR A 5 -26.02 -0.89 -52.85
CA THR A 5 -25.56 0.41 -52.39
C THR A 5 -24.85 0.23 -51.05
N ARG A 6 -23.53 0.39 -51.08
CA ARG A 6 -22.68 0.39 -49.89
C ARG A 6 -22.92 1.72 -49.15
N GLU A 7 -23.70 1.67 -48.08
CA GLU A 7 -23.84 2.75 -47.11
C GLU A 7 -22.45 3.05 -46.53
N ARG A 8 -21.83 4.13 -47.02
CA ARG A 8 -20.71 4.79 -46.34
C ARG A 8 -21.35 5.71 -45.30
N GLY A 9 -21.39 5.29 -44.04
CA GLY A 9 -21.78 6.16 -42.94
C GLY A 9 -20.86 7.39 -42.88
N ASP A 10 -21.44 8.57 -42.68
CA ASP A 10 -20.71 9.84 -42.67
C ASP A 10 -19.65 9.88 -41.57
N PRO A 11 -18.38 10.20 -41.89
CA PRO A 11 -17.27 10.21 -40.92
C PRO A 11 -17.48 11.23 -39.78
N VAL A 12 -18.22 12.31 -40.03
CA VAL A 12 -18.57 13.33 -39.03
C VAL A 12 -19.41 12.77 -37.88
N ASN A 13 -20.26 11.78 -38.16
CA ASN A 13 -21.10 11.15 -37.13
C ASN A 13 -20.29 10.19 -36.25
N ALA A 14 -19.21 9.61 -36.78
CA ALA A 14 -18.32 8.74 -36.01
C ALA A 14 -17.43 9.55 -35.05
N GLU A 15 -16.80 10.62 -35.53
CA GLU A 15 -15.96 11.50 -34.70
C GLU A 15 -16.75 12.18 -33.58
N GLN A 16 -17.97 12.62 -33.88
CA GLN A 16 -18.87 13.21 -32.90
C GLN A 16 -19.28 12.19 -31.82
N ARG A 17 -19.60 10.96 -32.21
CA ARG A 17 -19.94 9.87 -31.28
C ARG A 17 -18.77 9.49 -30.38
N ASP A 18 -17.56 9.43 -30.95
CA ASP A 18 -16.35 9.12 -30.18
C ASP A 18 -16.05 10.23 -29.16
N ALA A 19 -16.21 11.50 -29.55
CA ALA A 19 -16.04 12.64 -28.65
C ALA A 19 -17.09 12.67 -27.52
N GLU A 20 -18.36 12.38 -27.84
CA GLU A 20 -19.44 12.26 -26.86
C GLU A 20 -19.17 11.12 -25.88
N PHE A 21 -18.78 9.95 -26.38
CA PHE A 21 -18.44 8.81 -25.54
C PHE A 21 -17.23 9.09 -24.61
N LEU A 22 -16.19 9.75 -25.12
CA LEU A 22 -15.05 10.15 -24.30
C LEU A 22 -15.46 11.16 -23.20
N ALA A 23 -16.34 12.11 -23.51
CA ALA A 23 -16.86 13.03 -22.52
C ALA A 23 -17.64 12.27 -21.43
N GLU A 24 -18.53 11.35 -21.81
CA GLU A 24 -19.27 10.51 -20.87
C GLU A 24 -18.35 9.70 -19.94
N LEU A 25 -17.28 9.12 -20.47
CA LEU A 25 -16.30 8.39 -19.66
C LEU A 25 -15.60 9.29 -18.65
N LEU A 26 -15.19 10.50 -19.05
CA LEU A 26 -14.56 11.46 -18.14
C LEU A 26 -15.52 11.94 -17.04
N GLU A 27 -16.80 12.11 -17.37
CA GLU A 27 -17.85 12.49 -16.40
C GLU A 27 -18.13 11.38 -15.38
N ALA A 28 -17.93 10.10 -15.75
CA ALA A 28 -18.13 8.97 -14.85
C ALA A 28 -16.95 8.73 -13.88
N LEU A 29 -15.79 9.39 -14.09
CA LEU A 29 -14.63 9.20 -13.23
C LEU A 29 -14.82 9.89 -11.86
N PRO A 30 -14.49 9.21 -10.75
CA PRO A 30 -14.51 9.84 -9.42
C PRO A 30 -13.33 10.82 -9.22
N SER A 31 -12.27 10.68 -10.01
CA SER A 31 -11.13 11.59 -10.02
C SER A 31 -11.49 12.91 -10.68
N LEU A 32 -10.98 14.03 -10.14
CA LEU A 32 -11.07 15.31 -10.83
C LEU A 32 -10.17 15.27 -12.05
N VAL A 33 -10.76 15.58 -13.20
CA VAL A 33 -10.04 15.78 -14.46
C VAL A 33 -10.34 17.18 -14.95
N ALA A 34 -9.31 17.98 -15.18
CA ALA A 34 -9.43 19.29 -15.79
C ALA A 34 -8.38 19.48 -16.89
N PHE A 35 -8.68 20.30 -17.90
CA PHE A 35 -7.69 20.77 -18.85
C PHE A 35 -7.47 22.27 -18.65
N VAL A 36 -6.21 22.65 -18.48
CA VAL A 36 -5.77 24.04 -18.28
C VAL A 36 -4.94 24.43 -19.50
N ASP A 37 -5.25 25.56 -20.12
CA ASP A 37 -4.51 26.04 -21.28
C ASP A 37 -3.20 26.77 -20.89
N ARG A 38 -2.46 27.25 -21.90
CA ARG A 38 -1.22 28.02 -21.72
C ARG A 38 -1.38 29.33 -20.93
N ASP A 39 -2.58 29.88 -20.85
CA ASP A 39 -2.89 31.11 -20.13
C ASP A 39 -3.39 30.80 -18.71
N GLU A 40 -3.16 29.56 -18.26
CA GLU A 40 -3.60 28.99 -16.99
C GLU A 40 -5.12 29.02 -16.81
N ARG A 41 -5.90 29.03 -17.90
CA ARG A 41 -7.36 29.02 -17.85
C ARG A 41 -7.91 27.61 -17.98
N THR A 42 -8.82 27.25 -17.10
CA THR A 42 -9.56 26.00 -17.16
C THR A 42 -10.46 26.01 -18.39
N ARG A 43 -10.28 25.03 -19.29
CA ARG A 43 -11.07 24.87 -20.52
C ARG A 43 -12.04 23.70 -20.46
N TYR A 44 -11.76 22.75 -19.59
CA TYR A 44 -12.62 21.62 -19.32
C TYR A 44 -12.43 21.21 -17.86
N VAL A 45 -13.50 20.74 -17.24
CA VAL A 45 -13.46 20.03 -15.96
C VAL A 45 -14.63 19.06 -15.90
N ASN A 46 -14.42 17.86 -15.36
CA ASN A 46 -15.48 16.90 -15.17
C ASN A 46 -16.31 17.17 -13.89
N ARG A 47 -17.44 16.49 -13.75
CA ARG A 47 -18.38 16.63 -12.62
C ARG A 47 -17.77 16.38 -11.24
N ALA A 48 -16.66 15.65 -11.15
CA ALA A 48 -15.95 15.43 -9.89
C ALA A 48 -15.50 16.74 -9.21
N VAL A 49 -15.39 17.85 -9.95
CA VAL A 49 -15.13 19.18 -9.37
C VAL A 49 -16.11 19.60 -8.26
N ARG A 50 -17.35 19.10 -8.30
CA ARG A 50 -18.33 19.34 -7.24
C ARG A 50 -17.88 18.77 -5.90
N VAL A 51 -17.25 17.60 -5.92
CA VAL A 51 -16.74 16.93 -4.72
C VAL A 51 -15.44 17.58 -4.26
N TRP A 52 -14.54 17.88 -5.20
CA TRP A 52 -13.19 18.36 -4.88
C TRP A 52 -13.11 19.85 -4.53
N ILE A 53 -13.94 20.68 -5.18
CA ILE A 53 -13.87 22.15 -5.11
C ILE A 53 -15.20 22.77 -4.66
N GLY A 54 -16.32 22.04 -4.76
CA GLY A 54 -17.63 22.53 -4.33
C GLY A 54 -18.29 23.49 -5.31
N ARG A 55 -17.86 23.47 -6.58
CA ARG A 55 -18.38 24.32 -7.66
C ARG A 55 -19.04 23.49 -8.75
N GLU A 56 -19.92 24.12 -9.52
CA GLU A 56 -20.45 23.54 -10.74
C GLU A 56 -19.39 23.58 -11.86
N PRO A 57 -19.28 22.55 -12.72
CA PRO A 57 -18.33 22.54 -13.84
C PRO A 57 -18.41 23.79 -14.74
N GLU A 58 -19.62 24.27 -14.98
CA GLU A 58 -19.91 25.41 -15.84
C GLU A 58 -19.33 26.71 -15.29
N ASP A 59 -19.32 26.86 -13.96
CA ASP A 59 -18.74 28.03 -13.27
C ASP A 59 -17.21 28.01 -13.31
N CYS A 60 -16.61 26.85 -13.51
CA CYS A 60 -15.16 26.67 -13.46
C CYS A 60 -14.48 26.98 -14.80
N VAL A 61 -15.18 26.81 -15.91
CA VAL A 61 -14.63 27.03 -17.25
C VAL A 61 -14.35 28.52 -17.45
N GLY A 62 -13.13 28.85 -17.88
CA GLY A 62 -12.64 30.21 -18.10
C GLY A 62 -11.92 30.82 -16.91
N MET A 63 -12.09 30.29 -15.69
CA MET A 63 -11.34 30.70 -14.51
C MET A 63 -9.86 30.41 -14.68
N THR A 64 -9.02 31.31 -14.17
CA THR A 64 -7.60 30.99 -13.97
C THR A 64 -7.45 29.91 -12.92
N LEU A 65 -6.39 29.11 -13.01
CA LEU A 65 -6.12 28.06 -12.03
C LEU A 65 -5.96 28.62 -10.61
N ARG A 66 -5.48 29.87 -10.48
CA ARG A 66 -5.45 30.60 -9.21
C ARG A 66 -6.85 30.91 -8.68
N GLU A 67 -7.76 31.43 -9.49
CA GLU A 67 -9.15 31.67 -9.08
C GLU A 67 -9.87 30.36 -8.74
N PHE A 68 -9.55 29.29 -9.48
CA PHE A 68 -10.12 27.96 -9.30
C PHE A 68 -9.70 27.32 -7.96
N LEU A 69 -8.41 27.42 -7.60
CA LEU A 69 -7.86 26.83 -6.37
C LEU A 69 -7.93 27.75 -5.14
N GLY A 70 -7.94 29.07 -5.35
CA GLY A 70 -7.68 30.06 -4.30
C GLY A 70 -6.17 30.28 -4.07
N ASP A 71 -5.81 31.40 -3.44
CA ASP A 71 -4.43 31.87 -3.34
C ASP A 71 -3.51 30.91 -2.57
N ASP A 72 -3.95 30.41 -1.42
CA ASP A 72 -3.14 29.53 -0.57
C ASP A 72 -2.86 28.19 -1.25
N ALA A 73 -3.89 27.56 -1.81
CA ALA A 73 -3.75 26.29 -2.51
C ALA A 73 -2.96 26.43 -3.83
N TYR A 74 -3.11 27.56 -4.53
CA TYR A 74 -2.32 27.85 -5.73
C TYR A 74 -0.85 28.06 -5.40
N ALA A 75 -0.53 28.75 -4.30
CA ALA A 75 0.86 28.96 -3.87
C ALA A 75 1.61 27.64 -3.67
N LEU A 76 0.93 26.60 -3.16
CA LEU A 76 1.49 25.27 -2.95
C LEU A 76 1.81 24.51 -4.25
N VAL A 77 1.14 24.84 -5.35
CA VAL A 77 1.29 24.12 -6.64
C VAL A 77 1.91 24.96 -7.74
N ARG A 78 2.15 26.25 -7.51
CA ARG A 78 2.64 27.20 -8.52
C ARG A 78 3.88 26.68 -9.25
N ASP A 79 4.84 26.12 -8.52
CA ASP A 79 6.09 25.64 -9.13
C ASP A 79 5.86 24.37 -9.99
N HIS A 80 4.91 23.52 -9.60
CA HIS A 80 4.45 22.39 -10.43
C HIS A 80 3.70 22.86 -11.67
N VAL A 81 2.83 23.87 -11.54
CA VAL A 81 2.12 24.49 -12.66
C VAL A 81 3.12 25.06 -13.67
N ALA A 82 4.10 25.85 -13.21
CA ALA A 82 5.14 26.40 -14.06
C ALA A 82 5.94 25.31 -14.79
N ALA A 83 6.28 24.21 -14.10
CA ALA A 83 6.97 23.08 -14.72
C ALA A 83 6.11 22.35 -15.76
N ALA A 84 4.82 22.17 -15.52
CA ALA A 84 3.87 21.56 -16.46
C ALA A 84 3.67 22.43 -17.70
N SER A 85 3.50 23.75 -17.52
CA SER A 85 3.43 24.73 -18.62
C SER A 85 4.71 24.74 -19.47
N ALA A 86 5.87 24.43 -18.87
CA ALA A 86 7.14 24.24 -19.58
C ALA A 86 7.29 22.84 -20.24
N GLY A 87 6.24 22.02 -20.25
CA GLY A 87 6.25 20.70 -20.89
C GLY A 87 6.76 19.56 -20.01
N ARG A 88 6.98 19.76 -18.70
CA ARG A 88 7.45 18.71 -17.78
C ARG A 88 6.30 18.10 -16.98
N ARG A 89 6.03 16.81 -17.16
CA ARG A 89 5.04 16.06 -16.36
C ARG A 89 5.37 16.17 -14.87
N GLN A 90 4.35 16.45 -14.05
CA GLN A 90 4.45 16.50 -12.59
C GLN A 90 3.57 15.40 -11.99
N SER A 91 4.02 14.83 -10.87
CA SER A 91 3.24 13.89 -10.07
C SER A 91 3.66 14.08 -8.61
N PHE A 92 2.70 14.38 -7.74
CA PHE A 92 2.95 14.64 -6.33
C PHE A 92 1.74 14.29 -5.49
N ARG A 93 1.96 13.94 -4.22
CA ARG A 93 0.91 13.69 -3.24
C ARG A 93 0.81 14.84 -2.25
N ARG A 94 -0.41 15.16 -1.83
CA ARG A 94 -0.66 16.14 -0.76
C ARG A 94 -1.92 15.82 0.02
N ALA A 95 -1.97 16.25 1.28
CA ALA A 95 -3.22 16.37 2.00
C ALA A 95 -4.05 17.50 1.37
N THR A 96 -5.31 17.24 1.05
CA THR A 96 -6.26 18.20 0.50
C THR A 96 -7.50 18.23 1.38
N VAL A 97 -7.96 19.44 1.73
CA VAL A 97 -9.20 19.64 2.46
C VAL A 97 -10.33 19.77 1.43
N LEU A 98 -11.30 18.87 1.48
CA LEU A 98 -12.50 18.93 0.66
C LEU A 98 -13.45 20.03 1.17
N PRO A 99 -14.44 20.48 0.36
CA PRO A 99 -15.40 21.51 0.79
C PRO A 99 -16.18 21.16 2.06
N GLY A 100 -16.37 19.87 2.35
CA GLY A 100 -17.00 19.38 3.59
C GLY A 100 -16.09 19.39 4.83
N GLY A 101 -14.82 19.78 4.70
CA GLY A 101 -13.83 19.78 5.77
C GLY A 101 -13.07 18.46 5.96
N GLU A 102 -13.43 17.41 5.22
CA GLU A 102 -12.70 16.14 5.22
C GLU A 102 -11.31 16.32 4.62
N VAL A 103 -10.30 15.70 5.25
CA VAL A 103 -8.93 15.68 4.74
C VAL A 103 -8.68 14.37 4.02
N VAL A 104 -8.33 14.47 2.73
CA VAL A 104 -7.97 13.33 1.89
C VAL A 104 -6.52 13.40 1.43
N HIS A 105 -5.91 12.24 1.22
CA HIS A 105 -4.61 12.10 0.59
C HIS A 105 -4.82 12.07 -0.93
N ALA A 106 -4.43 13.14 -1.61
CA ALA A 106 -4.65 13.30 -3.04
C ALA A 106 -3.35 13.08 -3.82
N LEU A 107 -3.38 12.17 -4.80
CA LEU A 107 -2.38 12.09 -5.87
C LEU A 107 -2.77 13.06 -6.97
N THR A 108 -1.94 14.07 -7.20
CA THR A 108 -2.12 15.09 -8.24
C THR A 108 -1.10 14.89 -9.35
N GLU A 109 -1.57 14.85 -10.59
CA GLU A 109 -0.72 14.75 -11.78
C GLU A 109 -1.03 15.88 -12.76
N TYR A 110 0.02 16.53 -13.25
CA TYR A 110 -0.06 17.48 -14.35
C TYR A 110 0.61 16.88 -15.58
N VAL A 111 -0.18 16.64 -16.62
CA VAL A 111 0.25 15.98 -17.86
C VAL A 111 0.23 17.00 -19.00
N PRO A 112 1.38 17.51 -19.44
CA PRO A 112 1.46 18.49 -20.53
C PRO A 112 0.92 17.91 -21.83
N ARG A 113 0.11 18.71 -22.54
CA ARG A 113 -0.35 18.40 -23.88
C ARG A 113 0.53 19.10 -24.90
N TRP A 114 1.03 18.33 -25.86
CA TRP A 114 1.90 18.81 -26.92
C TRP A 114 1.11 18.96 -28.21
N ARG A 115 1.19 20.14 -28.83
CA ARG A 115 0.59 20.43 -30.12
C ARG A 115 1.61 21.19 -30.97
N GLU A 116 1.88 20.72 -32.18
CA GLU A 116 2.83 21.35 -33.11
C GLU A 116 4.22 21.60 -32.49
N GLY A 117 4.72 20.65 -31.68
CA GLY A 117 6.06 20.72 -31.07
C GLY A 117 6.19 21.66 -29.87
N ARG A 118 5.08 22.22 -29.36
CA ARG A 118 5.05 23.07 -28.17
C ARG A 118 3.97 22.64 -27.17
N PRO A 119 4.17 22.84 -25.86
CA PRO A 119 3.09 22.65 -24.90
C PRO A 119 1.99 23.70 -25.12
N ASP A 120 0.73 23.28 -25.23
CA ASP A 120 -0.43 24.17 -25.40
C ASP A 120 -1.37 24.20 -24.18
N GLY A 121 -0.98 23.50 -23.12
CA GLY A 121 -1.69 23.36 -21.85
C GLY A 121 -1.30 22.06 -21.15
N PHE A 122 -2.03 21.70 -20.11
CA PHE A 122 -1.84 20.45 -19.39
C PHE A 122 -3.16 19.94 -18.81
N THR A 123 -3.27 18.62 -18.72
CA THR A 123 -4.36 17.94 -18.01
C THR A 123 -3.98 17.82 -16.53
N VAL A 124 -4.90 18.21 -15.66
CA VAL A 124 -4.85 18.00 -14.22
C VAL A 124 -5.66 16.76 -13.89
N LEU A 125 -5.04 15.80 -13.20
CA LEU A 125 -5.73 14.66 -12.61
C LEU A 125 -5.54 14.69 -11.10
N VAL A 126 -6.63 14.57 -10.34
CA VAL A 126 -6.59 14.48 -8.88
C VAL A 126 -7.39 13.26 -8.44
N THR A 127 -6.70 12.34 -7.77
CA THR A 127 -7.28 11.08 -7.30
C THR A 127 -7.11 10.97 -5.79
N ASP A 128 -8.18 10.63 -5.09
CA ASP A 128 -8.12 10.27 -3.67
C ASP A 128 -7.48 8.89 -3.53
N VAL A 129 -6.34 8.84 -2.86
CA VAL A 129 -5.58 7.63 -2.57
C VAL A 129 -5.63 7.24 -1.09
N THR A 130 -6.48 7.91 -0.29
CA THR A 130 -6.59 7.67 1.16
C THR A 130 -6.92 6.21 1.48
N GLY A 131 -7.88 5.63 0.76
CA GLY A 131 -8.27 4.23 0.95
C GLY A 131 -7.14 3.25 0.59
N GLN A 132 -6.41 3.55 -0.49
CA GLN A 132 -5.26 2.75 -0.92
C GLN A 132 -4.13 2.83 0.11
N GLU A 133 -3.77 4.02 0.58
CA GLU A 133 -2.71 4.20 1.58
C GLU A 133 -3.06 3.49 2.90
N ARG A 134 -4.32 3.57 3.36
CA ARG A 134 -4.77 2.82 4.55
C ARG A 134 -4.67 1.30 4.36
N ALA A 135 -5.04 0.80 3.18
CA ALA A 135 -4.95 -0.63 2.88
C ALA A 135 -3.49 -1.11 2.79
N GLU A 136 -2.61 -0.32 2.17
CA GLU A 136 -1.17 -0.60 2.09
C GLU A 136 -0.53 -0.64 3.48
N LEU A 137 -0.88 0.30 4.35
CA LEU A 137 -0.42 0.34 5.75
C LEU A 137 -0.91 -0.88 6.53
N ALA A 138 -2.20 -1.19 6.48
CA ALA A 138 -2.77 -2.36 7.16
C ALA A 138 -2.11 -3.67 6.70
N LEU A 139 -1.88 -3.82 5.38
CA LEU A 139 -1.18 -4.99 4.84
C LEU A 139 0.27 -5.07 5.32
N ALA A 140 0.97 -3.94 5.41
CA ALA A 140 2.33 -3.89 5.92
C ALA A 140 2.40 -4.31 7.40
N GLU A 141 1.46 -3.87 8.22
CA GLU A 141 1.34 -4.25 9.63
C GLU A 141 1.08 -5.75 9.80
N ASP A 142 0.14 -6.31 9.04
CA ASP A 142 -0.16 -7.74 9.05
C ASP A 142 1.05 -8.58 8.63
N GLN A 143 1.81 -8.14 7.61
CA GLN A 143 3.02 -8.83 7.19
C GLN A 143 4.11 -8.83 8.26
N LEU A 144 4.26 -7.72 9.00
CA LEU A 144 5.18 -7.66 10.13
C LEU A 144 4.76 -8.63 11.24
N LEU A 145 3.48 -8.66 11.58
CA LEU A 145 2.93 -9.58 12.57
C LEU A 145 3.13 -11.05 12.16
N VAL A 146 2.84 -11.40 10.91
CA VAL A 146 3.05 -12.76 10.39
C VAL A 146 4.54 -13.15 10.40
N ARG A 147 5.44 -12.23 10.06
CA ARG A 147 6.89 -12.48 10.12
C ARG A 147 7.35 -12.74 11.55
N GLU A 148 6.86 -11.94 12.50
CA GLU A 148 7.17 -12.11 13.92
C GLU A 148 6.67 -13.47 14.44
N LEU A 149 5.41 -13.82 14.16
CA LEU A 149 4.86 -15.12 14.55
C LEU A 149 5.63 -16.29 13.93
N ARG A 150 6.00 -16.20 12.65
CA ARG A 150 6.81 -17.22 11.98
C ARG A 150 8.22 -17.35 12.57
N SER A 151 8.84 -16.24 12.97
CA SER A 151 10.13 -16.25 13.65
C SER A 151 10.02 -17.03 14.97
N ARG A 152 8.98 -16.74 15.77
CA ARG A 152 8.71 -17.46 17.02
C ARG A 152 8.48 -18.96 16.82
N SER A 153 7.69 -19.36 15.82
CA SER A 153 7.43 -20.78 15.54
C SER A 153 8.67 -21.53 15.05
N ARG A 154 9.58 -20.89 14.30
CA ARG A 154 10.82 -21.54 13.85
C ARG A 154 11.74 -21.88 15.03
N THR A 155 11.89 -20.98 15.99
CA THR A 155 12.66 -21.24 17.21
C THR A 155 12.08 -22.44 17.96
N ALA A 156 10.75 -22.53 18.09
CA ALA A 156 10.10 -23.67 18.74
C ALA A 156 10.22 -25.00 17.98
N ALA A 157 10.22 -24.97 16.64
CA ALA A 157 10.33 -26.17 15.82
C ALA A 157 11.73 -26.80 15.87
N THR A 158 12.80 -25.99 15.78
CA THR A 158 14.18 -26.49 15.89
C THR A 158 14.45 -27.10 17.29
N LEU A 159 13.86 -26.50 18.33
CA LEU A 159 13.94 -27.00 19.69
C LEU A 159 13.25 -28.36 19.90
N THR A 160 12.21 -28.66 19.11
CA THR A 160 11.48 -29.93 19.25
C THR A 160 12.29 -31.08 18.64
N ASP A 161 12.95 -30.85 17.50
CA ASP A 161 13.78 -31.87 16.84
C ASP A 161 15.03 -32.22 17.68
N ASP A 162 15.72 -31.21 18.24
CA ASP A 162 16.90 -31.44 19.07
C ASP A 162 16.56 -32.24 20.34
N VAL A 163 15.46 -31.91 21.01
CA VAL A 163 15.00 -32.63 22.22
C VAL A 163 14.56 -34.05 21.89
N LEU A 164 13.87 -34.28 20.76
CA LEU A 164 13.48 -35.62 20.35
C LEU A 164 14.69 -36.51 20.02
N GLN A 165 15.72 -35.95 19.39
CA GLN A 165 16.95 -36.69 19.09
C GLN A 165 17.70 -37.10 20.37
N GLU A 166 17.77 -36.21 21.37
CA GLU A 166 18.39 -36.52 22.66
C GLU A 166 17.59 -37.56 23.46
N LEU A 167 16.25 -37.44 23.51
CA LEU A 167 15.39 -38.43 24.16
C LEU A 167 15.50 -39.81 23.52
N PHE A 168 15.64 -39.87 22.19
CA PHE A 168 15.87 -41.11 21.48
C PHE A 168 17.22 -41.74 21.85
N ALA A 169 18.28 -40.93 21.96
CA ALA A 169 19.59 -41.41 22.41
C ALA A 169 19.55 -41.97 23.84
N ILE A 170 18.82 -41.32 24.76
CA ILE A 170 18.62 -41.80 26.13
C ILE A 170 17.88 -43.14 26.14
N SER A 171 16.80 -43.27 25.35
CA SER A 171 16.04 -44.52 25.23
C SER A 171 16.93 -45.69 24.82
N LEU A 172 17.81 -45.49 23.82
CA LEU A 172 18.76 -46.50 23.36
C LEU A 172 19.76 -46.92 24.46
N HIS A 173 20.21 -45.98 25.29
CA HIS A 173 21.15 -46.28 26.39
C HIS A 173 20.47 -47.10 27.50
N LEU A 174 19.23 -46.76 27.84
CA LEU A 174 18.41 -47.49 28.80
C LEU A 174 18.07 -48.91 28.32
N GLU A 175 17.77 -49.06 27.02
CA GLU A 175 17.51 -50.37 26.43
C GLU A 175 18.77 -51.26 26.42
N ARG A 176 19.95 -50.67 26.20
CA ARG A 176 21.25 -51.36 26.27
C ARG A 176 21.58 -51.81 27.69
N LEU A 177 21.32 -50.97 28.70
CA LEU A 177 21.43 -51.32 30.13
C LEU A 177 20.60 -52.54 30.49
N ARG A 178 19.37 -52.60 29.99
CA ARG A 178 18.45 -53.70 30.24
C ARG A 178 18.92 -55.03 29.62
N ARG A 179 19.72 -54.97 28.55
CA ARG A 179 20.20 -56.13 27.79
C ARG A 179 21.58 -56.64 28.24
N PHE A 180 22.41 -55.78 28.82
CA PHE A 180 23.77 -56.11 29.26
C PHE A 180 24.05 -55.59 30.69
N PRO A 181 23.60 -56.33 31.72
CA PRO A 181 23.69 -55.87 33.12
C PRO A 181 25.12 -55.86 33.69
N GLU A 182 26.04 -56.62 33.10
CA GLU A 182 27.43 -56.69 33.60
C GLU A 182 28.25 -55.43 33.31
N GLU A 183 27.80 -54.58 32.37
CA GLU A 183 28.39 -53.27 32.07
C GLU A 183 27.61 -52.10 32.73
N ALA A 184 26.70 -52.42 33.67
CA ALA A 184 25.68 -51.48 34.15
C ALA A 184 26.23 -50.16 34.68
N TRP A 185 27.37 -50.15 35.38
CA TRP A 185 27.96 -48.90 35.90
C TRP A 185 28.45 -47.98 34.78
N THR A 186 29.13 -48.51 33.77
CA THR A 186 29.66 -47.73 32.65
C THR A 186 28.54 -47.20 31.74
N VAL A 187 27.49 -47.99 31.53
CA VAL A 187 26.37 -47.58 30.69
C VAL A 187 25.44 -46.61 31.45
N ALA A 188 25.26 -46.78 32.76
CA ALA A 188 24.53 -45.85 33.60
C ALA A 188 25.22 -44.49 33.68
N ASP A 189 26.55 -44.45 33.82
CA ASP A 189 27.31 -43.20 33.88
C ASP A 189 27.20 -42.40 32.56
N LYS A 190 27.27 -43.08 31.41
CA LYS A 190 26.99 -42.46 30.10
C LYS A 190 25.55 -41.97 29.94
N ALA A 191 24.57 -42.73 30.41
CA ALA A 191 23.17 -42.33 30.36
C ALA A 191 22.89 -41.10 31.24
N ILE A 192 23.48 -41.05 32.44
CA ILE A 192 23.40 -39.90 33.35
C ILE A 192 24.11 -38.67 32.75
N GLY A 193 25.26 -38.85 32.11
CA GLY A 193 25.96 -37.79 31.38
C GLY A 193 25.12 -37.17 30.27
N SER A 194 24.50 -38.01 29.42
CA SER A 194 23.59 -37.54 28.37
C SER A 194 22.35 -36.84 28.95
N LEU A 195 21.72 -37.41 29.99
CA LEU A 195 20.55 -36.80 30.65
C LEU A 195 20.90 -35.44 31.28
N SER A 196 22.08 -35.33 31.89
CA SER A 196 22.55 -34.07 32.47
C SER A 196 22.82 -33.01 31.41
N GLY A 197 23.38 -33.41 30.25
CA GLY A 197 23.52 -32.56 29.08
C GLY A 197 22.18 -32.03 28.58
N THR A 198 21.20 -32.92 28.41
CA THR A 198 19.83 -32.56 27.99
C THR A 198 19.16 -31.60 28.96
N ILE A 199 19.29 -31.84 30.27
CA ILE A 199 18.73 -30.96 31.30
C ILE A 199 19.36 -29.56 31.23
N GLU A 200 20.66 -29.45 30.96
CA GLU A 200 21.33 -28.15 30.85
C GLU A 200 20.94 -27.42 29.56
N THR A 201 20.79 -28.12 28.44
CA THR A 201 20.26 -27.58 27.18
C THR A 201 18.84 -27.04 27.35
N LEU A 202 17.95 -27.80 28.01
CA LEU A 202 16.59 -27.37 28.33
C LEU A 202 16.58 -26.17 29.28
N ARG A 203 17.42 -26.18 30.31
CA ARG A 203 17.54 -25.07 31.27
C ARG A 203 18.00 -23.78 30.59
N SER A 204 19.00 -23.87 29.72
CA SER A 204 19.49 -22.73 28.93
C SER A 204 18.39 -22.18 28.02
N THR A 205 17.68 -23.08 27.33
CA THR A 205 16.55 -22.73 26.45
C THR A 205 15.44 -22.00 27.19
N VAL A 206 15.01 -22.51 28.34
CA VAL A 206 13.96 -21.88 29.16
C VAL A 206 14.41 -20.49 29.61
N LYS A 207 15.68 -20.32 30.00
CA LYS A 207 16.22 -18.99 30.35
C LYS A 207 16.17 -18.02 29.17
N HIS A 208 16.50 -18.46 27.96
CA HIS A 208 16.41 -17.63 26.76
C HIS A 208 14.97 -17.24 26.42
N LEU A 209 14.02 -18.19 26.52
CA LEU A 209 12.59 -17.90 26.32
C LEU A 209 12.01 -16.93 27.37
N VAL A 210 12.39 -17.08 28.65
CA VAL A 210 11.95 -16.18 29.72
C VAL A 210 12.52 -14.77 29.52
N ALA A 211 13.80 -14.66 29.15
CA ALA A 211 14.43 -13.37 28.88
C ALA A 211 13.81 -12.66 27.66
N ASP A 212 13.38 -13.39 26.63
CA ASP A 212 12.65 -12.83 25.49
C ASP A 212 11.24 -12.36 25.87
N VAL A 213 10.56 -13.05 26.80
CA VAL A 213 9.24 -12.65 27.33
C VAL A 213 9.34 -11.42 28.24
N GLU A 214 10.41 -11.28 29.03
CA GLU A 214 10.61 -10.14 29.94
C GLU A 214 11.05 -8.84 29.23
N ARG A 215 11.62 -8.93 28.02
CA ARG A 215 11.99 -7.76 27.20
C ARG A 215 10.81 -7.11 26.47
N ARG A 216 9.57 -7.60 26.65
CA ARG A 216 8.35 -6.99 26.09
C ARG A 216 8.10 -5.61 26.73
N PRO A 217 7.90 -4.53 25.97
CA PRO A 217 7.35 -3.31 26.55
C PRO A 217 5.90 -3.57 27.03
N PRO A 218 5.46 -2.94 28.14
CA PRO A 218 4.10 -3.10 28.62
C PRO A 218 3.11 -2.63 27.55
N GLU A 219 2.07 -3.43 27.29
CA GLU A 219 1.00 -3.02 26.37
C GLU A 219 0.37 -1.70 26.87
N PRO A 220 0.06 -0.73 25.99
CA PRO A 220 -0.58 0.50 26.40
C PRO A 220 -1.96 0.14 26.97
N GLY A 221 -2.09 0.29 28.29
CA GLY A 221 -3.28 -0.10 29.03
C GLY A 221 -4.53 0.55 28.44
N GLY A 222 -5.47 -0.30 28.04
CA GLY A 222 -6.85 0.11 27.76
C GLY A 222 -7.46 0.66 29.04
N GLY A 223 -7.48 2.00 29.14
CA GLY A 223 -8.19 2.73 30.17
C GLY A 223 -9.67 2.34 30.13
N ARG A 224 -10.12 1.71 31.21
CA ARG A 224 -11.52 1.72 31.63
C ARG A 224 -11.70 2.96 32.49
N ASP A 225 -12.49 3.92 32.02
CA ASP A 225 -13.24 4.81 32.88
C ASP A 225 -14.72 4.64 32.53
N GLY A 226 -15.46 4.09 33.48
CA GLY A 226 -16.91 3.92 33.51
C GLY A 226 -17.33 3.80 34.96
#